data_AF-A0A2W1TMT6-F1
#
_entry.id   AF-A0A2W1TMT6-F1
#
_cell.length_a   1.000
_cell.length_b   1.000
_cell.length_c   1.000
_cell.angle_alpha   90.00
_cell.angle_beta   90.00
_cell.angle_gamma   90.00
#
_symmetry.space_group_name_H-M   'P 1'
#
loop_
_entity.id
_entity.type
_entity.pdbx_description
1 polymer ?
#
loop_
_entity_poly.entity_id
_entity_poly.type
_entity_poly.pdbx_seq_one_letter_code
_entity_poly.pdbx_strand_id
1 'polypeptide(L)' 'MGRFAQWYERWNTTLIDKMGPSQIGAGHPEGVDDRTVDRACPICHQPLSLHTVIRPEGQVRSSTLVCPRR' A
#
# COMPACT_ATOMS: atom_id res chain seq x y z
N MET A 1 26.06 20.38 -15.92
CA MET A 1 25.06 19.38 -15.45
C MET A 1 24.43 18.74 -16.68
N GLY A 2 24.96 17.63 -17.22
CA GLY A 2 24.59 17.22 -18.60
C GLY A 2 24.30 15.75 -18.81
N ARG A 3 25.19 14.85 -18.38
CA ARG A 3 25.10 13.43 -18.79
C ARG A 3 24.21 12.59 -17.89
N PHE A 4 24.24 12.81 -16.58
CA PHE A 4 23.39 12.07 -15.64
C PHE A 4 21.90 12.43 -15.79
N ALA A 5 21.59 13.71 -15.96
CA ALA A 5 20.22 14.18 -16.14
C ALA A 5 19.58 13.58 -17.42
N GLN A 6 20.30 13.62 -18.54
CA GLN A 6 19.84 13.04 -19.81
C GLN A 6 19.71 11.52 -19.75
N TRP A 7 20.65 10.84 -19.10
CA TRP A 7 20.56 9.40 -18.86
C TRP A 7 19.34 9.06 -18.01
N TYR A 8 19.14 9.77 -16.89
CA TYR A 8 18.04 9.56 -15.97
C TYR A 8 16.69 9.80 -16.65
N GLU A 9 16.55 10.90 -17.38
CA GLU A 9 15.33 11.24 -18.13
C GLU A 9 14.99 10.16 -19.16
N ARG A 10 15.97 9.75 -19.98
CA ARG A 10 15.77 8.70 -20.99
C ARG A 10 15.32 7.38 -20.37
N TRP A 11 15.94 6.97 -19.27
CA TRP A 11 15.56 5.74 -18.58
C TRP A 11 14.18 5.87 -17.94
N ASN A 12 13.89 6.99 -17.26
CA ASN A 12 12.62 7.20 -16.61
C ASN A 12 11.45 7.16 -17.62
N THR A 13 11.57 7.87 -18.76
CA THR A 13 10.57 7.83 -19.83
C THR A 13 10.40 6.42 -20.39
N THR A 14 11.50 5.70 -20.63
CA THR A 14 11.44 4.32 -21.17
C THR A 14 10.78 3.35 -20.19
N LEU A 15 11.04 3.49 -18.89
CA LEU A 15 10.45 2.63 -17.86
C LEU A 15 8.96 2.92 -17.68
N ILE A 16 8.57 4.21 -17.68
CA ILE A 16 7.16 4.63 -17.60
C ILE A 16 6.36 4.15 -18.82
N ASP A 17 6.93 4.24 -20.03
CA ASP A 17 6.26 3.76 -21.25
C ASP A 17 5.99 2.25 -21.20
N LYS A 18 6.95 1.45 -20.71
CA LYS A 18 6.83 -0.01 -20.70
C LYS A 18 6.06 -0.59 -19.52
N MET A 19 6.19 0.00 -18.34
CA MET A 19 5.64 -0.55 -17.09
C MET A 19 4.50 0.30 -16.53
N GLY A 20 4.19 1.43 -17.16
CA GLY A 20 3.33 2.46 -16.61
C GLY A 20 4.07 3.31 -15.56
N PRO A 21 3.49 4.47 -15.19
CA PRO A 21 3.97 5.19 -14.02
C PRO A 21 3.90 4.24 -12.82
N SER A 22 4.89 4.31 -11.92
CA SER A 22 4.86 3.54 -10.67
C SER A 22 3.53 3.82 -9.97
N GLN A 23 2.62 2.86 -10.01
CA GLN A 23 1.36 2.97 -9.30
C GLN A 23 1.70 2.81 -7.82
N ILE A 24 1.84 3.94 -7.13
CA ILE A 24 1.79 3.98 -5.67
C ILE A 24 0.31 3.75 -5.30
N GLY A 25 -0.19 2.54 -5.54
CA GLY A 25 -1.62 2.19 -5.47
C GLY A 25 -1.90 0.77 -6.01
N ALA A 26 -3.02 0.17 -5.62
CA ALA A 26 -3.33 -1.25 -5.81
C ALA A 26 -3.68 -1.69 -7.27
N GLY A 27 -3.24 -0.95 -8.30
CA GLY A 27 -3.56 -1.29 -9.69
C GLY A 27 -4.93 -0.85 -10.18
N HIS A 28 -5.73 -0.23 -9.31
CA HIS A 28 -7.04 0.34 -9.60
C HIS A 28 -7.19 1.66 -8.83
N PRO A 29 -8.08 2.57 -9.25
CA PRO A 29 -8.42 3.73 -8.45
C PRO A 29 -8.82 3.28 -7.05
N GLU A 30 -8.22 3.86 -6.00
CA GLU A 30 -8.73 3.68 -4.66
C GLU A 30 -10.19 4.17 -4.62
N GLY A 31 -11.09 3.28 -4.19
CA GLY A 31 -12.48 3.67 -3.96
C GLY A 31 -12.58 4.68 -2.81
N VAL A 32 -13.73 5.34 -2.68
CA VAL A 32 -14.00 6.24 -1.56
C VAL A 32 -13.73 5.51 -0.23
N ASP A 33 -12.87 6.08 0.61
CA ASP A 33 -12.57 5.57 1.95
C ASP A 33 -13.77 5.82 2.89
N ASP A 34 -14.80 4.98 2.75
CA ASP A 34 -15.94 4.99 3.66
C ASP A 34 -15.58 4.27 4.97
N ARG A 35 -15.27 5.07 5.99
CA ARG A 35 -14.91 4.61 7.34
C ARG A 35 -16.12 4.22 8.20
N THR A 36 -17.34 4.39 7.70
CA THR A 36 -18.56 3.96 8.39
C THR A 36 -18.82 2.47 8.20
N VAL A 37 -18.27 1.88 7.15
CA VAL A 37 -18.40 0.45 6.85
C VAL A 37 -17.29 -0.33 7.55
N ASP A 38 -17.66 -1.08 8.57
CA ASP A 38 -16.76 -2.03 9.21
C ASP A 38 -16.59 -3.27 8.31
N ARG A 39 -15.48 -3.29 7.56
CA ARG A 39 -15.19 -4.38 6.62
C ARG A 39 -14.85 -5.67 7.36
N ALA A 40 -15.18 -6.81 6.77
CA ALA A 40 -14.81 -8.11 7.32
C ALA A 40 -13.30 -8.37 7.14
N CYS A 41 -12.66 -8.93 8.17
CA CYS A 41 -11.28 -9.39 8.08
C CYS A 41 -11.16 -10.54 7.07
N PRO A 42 -10.19 -10.50 6.13
CA PRO A 42 -10.06 -11.53 5.10
C PRO A 42 -9.58 -12.89 5.64
N ILE A 43 -9.15 -12.96 6.91
CA ILE A 43 -8.63 -14.19 7.54
C ILE A 43 -9.70 -14.85 8.42
N CYS A 44 -10.30 -14.09 9.34
CA CYS A 44 -11.26 -14.64 10.31
C CYS A 44 -12.72 -14.26 10.03
N HIS A 45 -12.97 -13.40 9.04
CA HIS A 45 -14.28 -12.88 8.64
C HIS A 45 -15.06 -12.11 9.71
N GLN A 46 -14.47 -11.88 10.89
CA GLN A 46 -15.03 -11.00 11.91
C GLN A 46 -14.84 -9.53 11.51
N PRO A 47 -15.67 -8.60 12.04
CA PRO A 47 -15.51 -7.17 11.79
C PRO A 47 -14.10 -6.68 12.15
N LEU A 48 -13.51 -5.86 11.29
CA LEU A 48 -12.15 -5.33 11.46
C LEU A 48 -12.02 -4.47 12.73
N SER A 49 -13.11 -3.84 13.17
CA SER A 49 -13.15 -3.10 14.43
C SER A 49 -12.83 -3.93 15.68
N LEU A 50 -12.99 -5.26 15.63
CA LEU A 50 -12.69 -6.17 16.74
C LEU A 50 -11.21 -6.57 16.82
N HIS A 51 -10.38 -6.12 15.89
CA HIS A 51 -8.98 -6.53 15.77
C HIS A 51 -8.04 -5.58 16.51
N THR A 52 -6.95 -6.14 17.05
CA THR A 52 -5.88 -5.35 17.66
C THR A 52 -4.75 -5.16 16.65
N VAL A 53 -4.30 -3.91 16.46
CA VAL A 53 -3.15 -3.58 15.60
C VAL A 53 -1.91 -3.37 16.46
N ILE A 54 -0.91 -4.21 16.31
CA ILE A 54 0.40 -4.07 16.97
C ILE A 54 1.32 -3.30 16.02
N ARG A 55 1.77 -2.11 16.45
CA ARG A 55 2.73 -1.27 15.71
C ARG A 55 4.08 -1.32 16.43
N PRO A 56 5.06 -2.09 15.94
CA PRO A 56 6.40 -2.07 16.50
C PRO A 56 7.02 -0.69 16.35
N GLU A 57 7.81 -0.28 17.34
CA GLU A 57 8.50 0.99 17.37
C GLU A 57 9.69 1.01 16.38
N GLY A 58 9.92 2.17 15.76
CA GLY A 58 10.80 2.31 14.62
C GLY A 58 10.14 1.74 13.35
N GLN A 59 10.12 2.52 12.26
CA GLN A 59 9.53 2.15 10.96
C GLN A 59 10.28 1.00 10.24
N VAL A 60 10.95 0.12 10.98
CA VAL A 60 11.76 -0.99 10.47
C VAL A 60 10.92 -2.27 10.30
N ARG A 61 9.82 -2.41 11.05
CA ARG A 61 8.97 -3.62 11.03
C ARG A 61 7.55 -3.30 10.57
N SER A 62 6.95 -4.21 9.82
CA SER A 62 5.54 -4.15 9.45
C SER A 62 4.64 -4.25 10.69
N SER A 63 3.50 -3.56 10.64
CA SER A 63 2.46 -3.71 11.66
C SER A 63 1.76 -5.07 11.55
N THR A 64 1.39 -5.65 12.69
CA THR A 64 0.70 -6.94 12.75
C THR A 64 -0.75 -6.74 13.18
N LEU A 65 -1.69 -7.28 12.41
CA LEU A 65 -3.11 -7.35 12.77
C LEU A 65 -3.38 -8.67 13.52
N VAL A 66 -3.98 -8.60 14.72
CA VAL A 66 -4.32 -9.77 15.55
C VAL A 66 -5.82 -10.01 15.52
N CYS A 67 -6.23 -11.21 15.11
CA CYS A 67 -7.64 -11.62 15.10
C CYS A 67 -8.20 -11.78 16.53
N PRO A 68 -9.47 -11.44 16.78
CA PRO A 68 -10.11 -11.69 18.06
C PRO A 68 -10.17 -13.19 18.34
N ARG A 69 -10.07 -13.56 19.63
CA ARG A 69 -10.34 -14.94 20.06
C ARG A 69 -11.85 -15.17 19.93
N ARG A 70 -12.23 -16.30 19.29
CA ARG A 70 -13.64 -16.71 19.16
C ARG A 70 -14.30 -16.89 20.51
#